data_AF-A0A2U3QQJ7-F1
#
_entry.id   AF-A0A2U3QQJ7-F1
#
_cell.length_a   1.000
_cell.length_b   1.000
_cell.length_c   1.000
_cell.angle_alpha   90.00
_cell.angle_beta   90.00
_cell.angle_gamma   90.00
#
_symmetry.space_group_name_H-M   'P 1'
#
loop_
_entity.id
_entity.type
_entity.pdbx_description
1 polymer ?
#
loop_
_entity_poly.entity_id
_entity_poly.type
_entity_poly.pdbx_seq_one_letter_code
_entity_poly.pdbx_strand_id
1 'polypeptide(L)'
;MDVRLGFMCHNNYRDNFIQGNYYYNIIEGNKASIFVTGGLISVLKSYSDIGIDLGIGTTINLSRDTYLDIEWSTMANYRPLPIHIRFGLRVHI
;
A
#
# COMPACT_ATOMS: atom_id res chain seq x y z
N MET A 1 -13.88 -0.40 2.74
CA MET A 1 -13.08 0.38 1.76
C MET A 1 -12.06 1.16 2.55
N ASP A 2 -10.77 1.00 2.26
CA ASP A 2 -9.69 1.67 3.00
C ASP A 2 -9.05 2.72 2.07
N VAL A 3 -8.97 3.97 2.52
CA VAL A 3 -8.35 5.06 1.76
C VAL A 3 -7.03 5.36 2.42
N ARG A 4 -5.94 5.16 1.69
CA ARG A 4 -4.58 5.36 2.19
C ARG A 4 -3.95 6.56 1.51
N LEU A 5 -3.40 7.44 2.33
CA LEU A 5 -2.51 8.50 1.88
C LEU A 5 -1.07 8.08 2.20
N GLY A 6 -0.17 8.18 1.23
CA GLY A 6 1.20 7.72 1.43
C GLY A 6 2.20 8.41 0.53
N PHE A 7 3.47 8.10 0.81
CA PHE A 7 4.63 8.53 0.02
C PHE A 7 5.23 7.32 -0.67
N MET A 8 5.35 7.36 -1.99
CA MET A 8 5.96 6.29 -2.77
C MET A 8 7.40 6.69 -3.07
N CYS A 9 8.34 5.80 -2.71
CA CYS A 9 9.74 5.91 -3.11
C CYS A 9 10.00 4.85 -4.16
N HIS A 10 10.27 5.26 -5.41
CA HIS A 10 10.72 4.35 -6.46
C HIS A 10 11.88 4.99 -7.23
N ASN A 11 12.97 4.23 -7.35
CA ASN A 11 14.11 4.52 -8.24
C ASN A 11 14.60 6.00 -8.23
N ASN A 12 14.88 6.54 -7.02
CA ASN A 12 15.34 7.92 -6.76
C ASN A 12 14.30 9.05 -6.92
N TYR A 13 13.02 8.74 -7.12
CA TYR A 13 11.95 9.74 -7.13
C TYR A 13 11.00 9.52 -5.93
N ARG A 14 10.68 10.62 -5.23
CA ARG A 14 9.69 10.64 -4.13
C ARG A 14 8.42 11.26 -4.67
N ASP A 15 7.36 10.47 -4.73
CA ASP A 15 6.05 10.91 -5.20
C ASP A 15 5.00 10.78 -4.12
N ASN A 16 4.15 11.80 -4.02
CA ASN A 16 2.94 11.73 -3.22
C ASN A 16 1.90 10.93 -4.01
N PHE A 17 1.19 10.03 -3.34
CA PHE A 17 0.11 9.29 -3.97
C PHE A 17 -1.15 9.29 -3.12
N ILE A 18 -2.29 9.23 -3.80
CA ILE A 18 -3.58 8.92 -3.20
C ILE A 18 -3.97 7.54 -3.68
N GLN A 19 -4.39 6.69 -2.76
CA GLN A 19 -4.76 5.33 -3.07
C GLN A 19 -6.06 4.92 -2.39
N GLY A 20 -6.98 4.40 -3.19
CA GLY A 20 -8.18 3.73 -2.70
C GLY A 20 -8.04 2.24 -2.92
N ASN A 21 -7.90 1.47 -1.83
CA ASN A 21 -7.67 0.03 -1.90
C ASN A 21 -8.75 -0.77 -1.20
N TYR A 22 -8.99 -1.96 -1.74
CA TYR A 22 -9.58 -3.05 -0.99
C TYR A 22 -8.46 -3.81 -0.29
N TYR A 23 -8.66 -4.05 1.01
CA TYR A 23 -7.77 -4.79 1.87
C TYR A 23 -8.43 -6.10 2.24
N TYR A 24 -7.73 -7.22 2.05
CA TYR A 24 -8.22 -8.54 2.41
C TYR A 24 -7.14 -9.35 3.11
N ASN A 25 -7.44 -9.83 4.33
CA ASN A 25 -6.56 -10.73 5.06
C ASN A 25 -6.67 -12.14 4.47
N ILE A 26 -5.57 -12.66 3.94
CA ILE A 26 -5.47 -14.07 3.50
C ILE A 26 -5.25 -14.96 4.71
N ILE A 27 -4.36 -14.54 5.61
CA ILE A 27 -4.05 -15.25 6.85
C ILE A 27 -4.21 -14.27 7.98
N GLU A 28 -5.17 -14.53 8.86
CA GLU A 28 -5.38 -13.75 10.07
C GLU A 28 -4.69 -14.43 11.25
N GLY A 29 -3.72 -13.75 11.85
CA GLY A 29 -2.99 -14.26 13.01
C GLY A 29 -2.98 -13.24 14.15
N ASN A 30 -2.86 -13.75 15.38
CA ASN A 30 -2.96 -12.93 16.60
C ASN A 30 -1.85 -11.85 16.71
N LYS A 31 -0.64 -12.16 16.21
CA LYS A 31 0.51 -11.23 16.24
C LYS A 31 0.87 -10.67 14.87
N ALA A 32 0.60 -11.41 13.80
CA ALA A 32 0.85 -10.98 12.44
C ALA A 32 -0.18 -11.59 11.49
N SER A 33 -0.54 -10.84 10.46
CA SER A 33 -1.42 -11.30 9.38
C SER A 33 -0.73 -11.10 8.02
N ILE A 34 -1.17 -11.87 7.02
CA ILE A 34 -0.80 -11.66 5.62
C ILE A 34 -2.03 -11.16 4.89
N PHE A 35 -1.87 -10.09 4.13
CA PHE A 35 -2.94 -9.43 3.40
C PHE A 35 -2.59 -9.23 1.94
N VAL A 36 -3.62 -9.06 1.12
CA VAL A 36 -3.51 -8.54 -0.24
C VAL A 36 -4.28 -7.25 -0.38
N THR A 37 -3.79 -6.40 -1.26
CA THR A 37 -4.47 -5.18 -1.66
C THR A 37 -4.68 -5.16 -3.16
N GLY A 38 -5.80 -4.57 -3.56
CA GLY A 38 -6.10 -4.27 -4.94
C GLY A 38 -6.90 -2.98 -5.01
N GLY A 39 -6.55 -2.09 -5.93
CA GLY A 39 -7.23 -0.81 -6.01
C GLY A 39 -6.69 0.13 -7.07
N LEU A 40 -6.97 1.41 -6.88
CA LEU A 40 -6.53 2.48 -7.75
C LEU A 40 -5.53 3.35 -7.00
N ILE A 41 -4.39 3.61 -7.65
CA ILE A 41 -3.38 4.55 -7.19
C ILE A 41 -3.31 5.72 -8.16
N SER A 42 -3.25 6.94 -7.64
CA SER A 42 -3.00 8.14 -8.41
C SER A 42 -1.74 8.80 -7.87
N VAL A 43 -0.78 9.07 -8.76
CA VAL A 43 0.40 9.86 -8.42
C VAL A 43 0.07 11.34 -8.58
N LEU A 44 0.29 12.14 -7.54
CA LEU A 44 0.06 13.59 -7.53
C LEU A 44 1.22 14.33 -8.22
N LYS A 45 1.36 14.16 -9.54
CA LYS A 45 2.22 15.00 -10.41
C LYS A 45 1.36 15.99 -11.20
N SER A 46 1.99 16.96 -11.86
CA SER A 46 1.33 17.89 -12.81
C SER A 46 0.59 17.17 -13.95
N TYR A 47 0.88 15.88 -14.17
CA TYR A 47 0.08 14.95 -14.95
C TYR A 47 -0.34 13.81 -14.03
N SER A 48 -1.64 13.72 -13.73
CA SER A 48 -2.20 12.73 -12.80
C SER A 48 -2.45 11.42 -13.55
N ASP A 49 -1.52 10.48 -13.46
CA ASP A 49 -1.73 9.13 -13.98
C ASP A 49 -2.43 8.28 -12.90
N ILE A 50 -3.61 7.76 -13.25
CA ILE A 50 -4.34 6.77 -12.45
C ILE A 50 -3.96 5.39 -12.96
N GLY A 51 -3.52 4.52 -12.07
CA GLY A 51 -3.21 3.13 -12.38
C GLY A 51 -3.90 2.16 -11.44
N ILE A 52 -3.96 0.91 -11.87
CA ILE A 52 -4.40 -0.20 -11.03
C ILE A 52 -3.20 -0.65 -10.21
N ASP A 53 -3.34 -0.71 -8.90
CA ASP A 53 -2.31 -1.20 -8.00
C ASP A 53 -2.72 -2.54 -7.41
N LEU A 54 -1.75 -3.45 -7.34
CA LEU A 54 -1.88 -4.76 -6.72
C LEU A 54 -0.72 -4.94 -5.77
N GLY A 55 -1.02 -5.38 -4.54
CA GLY A 55 -0.02 -5.55 -3.50
C GLY A 55 -0.27 -6.78 -2.64
N ILE A 56 0.80 -7.26 -2.04
CA ILE A 56 0.79 -8.27 -0.99
C ILE A 56 1.64 -7.76 0.16
N GLY A 57 1.17 -7.95 1.39
CA GLY A 57 1.86 -7.43 2.55
C GLY A 57 1.63 -8.25 3.80
N THR A 58 2.39 -7.90 4.82
CA THR A 58 2.26 -8.44 6.16
C THR A 58 1.96 -7.31 7.13
N THR A 59 1.04 -7.57 8.05
CA THR A 59 0.73 -6.66 9.16
C THR A 59 1.27 -7.28 10.44
N ILE A 60 1.91 -6.48 11.29
CA ILE A 60 2.40 -6.88 12.61
C ILE A 60 1.65 -6.07 13.66
N ASN A 61 1.04 -6.76 14.63
CA ASN A 61 0.46 -6.12 15.82
C ASN A 61 1.57 -5.60 16.72
N LEU A 62 1.71 -4.27 16.80
CA LEU A 62 2.62 -3.62 17.75
C LEU A 62 1.97 -3.46 19.12
N SER A 63 0.69 -3.10 19.14
CA SER A 63 -0.12 -2.94 20.35
C SER A 63 -1.57 -3.34 20.04
N ARG A 64 -2.49 -3.21 21.01
CA ARG A 64 -3.90 -3.54 20.81
C ARG A 64 -4.55 -2.71 19.70
N ASP A 65 -4.05 -1.50 19.50
CA ASP A 65 -4.65 -0.48 18.63
C ASP A 65 -3.68 -0.02 17.54
N THR A 66 -2.45 -0.55 17.49
CA THR A 66 -1.39 -0.10 16.56
C THR A 66 -0.83 -1.27 15.76
N TYR A 67 -0.82 -1.09 14.44
CA TYR A 67 -0.43 -2.09 13.46
C TYR A 67 0.65 -1.53 12.55
N LEU A 68 1.68 -2.33 12.27
CA LEU A 68 2.71 -2.02 11.28
C LEU A 68 2.47 -2.85 10.02
N ASP A 69 2.22 -2.17 8.90
CA ASP A 69 2.04 -2.77 7.58
C ASP A 69 3.33 -2.65 6.78
N ILE A 70 3.80 -3.77 6.23
CA ILE A 70 4.88 -3.81 5.24
C ILE A 70 4.31 -4.46 4.00
N GLU A 71 4.38 -3.76 2.87
CA GLU A 71 3.72 -4.19 1.65
C GLU A 71 4.63 -4.07 0.44
N TRP A 72 4.51 -5.05 -0.44
CA TRP A 72 5.16 -5.08 -1.74
C TRP A 72 4.10 -4.93 -2.82
N SER A 73 4.21 -3.89 -3.64
CA SER A 73 3.16 -3.52 -4.59
C SER A 73 3.70 -3.15 -5.95
N THR A 74 2.82 -3.27 -6.94
CA THR A 74 3.11 -2.93 -8.32
C THR A 74 1.91 -2.27 -8.98
N MET A 75 2.21 -1.27 -9.81
CA MET A 75 1.22 -0.56 -10.60
C MET A 75 1.18 -1.16 -12.00
N ALA A 76 0.01 -1.66 -12.39
CA ALA A 76 -0.23 -2.15 -13.74
C ALA A 76 -0.12 -1.00 -14.75
N ASN A 77 0.26 -1.33 -15.98
CA ASN A 77 0.41 -0.42 -17.14
C ASN A 77 1.57 0.58 -17.09
N TYR A 78 2.41 0.59 -16.05
CA TYR A 78 3.65 1.37 -16.03
C TYR A 78 4.82 0.49 -16.50
N ARG A 79 5.59 0.93 -17.50
CA ARG A 79 6.77 0.20 -18.03
C ARG A 79 8.05 1.01 -17.79
N PRO A 80 9.11 0.42 -17.20
CA PRO A 80 9.19 -0.93 -16.61
C PRO A 80 8.24 -1.09 -15.41
N LEU A 81 7.75 -2.32 -15.15
CA LEU A 81 6.82 -2.59 -14.04
C LEU A 81 7.44 -2.10 -12.72
N PRO A 82 6.95 -0.99 -12.14
CA PRO A 82 7.55 -0.42 -10.97
C PRO A 82 7.13 -1.28 -9.80
N ILE A 83 8.12 -1.92 -9.20
CA ILE A 83 7.98 -2.60 -7.93
C ILE A 83 8.35 -1.60 -6.83
N HIS A 84 7.49 -1.45 -5.83
CA HIS A 84 7.74 -0.57 -4.70
C HIS A 84 7.38 -1.22 -3.37
N ILE A 85 8.06 -0.78 -2.32
CA ILE A 85 7.86 -1.22 -0.95
C ILE A 85 7.14 -0.10 -0.21
N ARG A 86 6.06 -0.42 0.48
CA ARG A 86 5.33 0.51 1.33
C ARG A 86 5.46 0.09 2.79
N PHE A 87 5.65 1.09 3.64
CA PHE A 87 5.60 0.96 5.09
C PHE A 87 4.46 1.85 5.58
N GLY A 88 3.51 1.25 6.30
CA GLY A 88 2.35 1.95 6.85
C GLY A 88 2.23 1.71 8.35
N LEU A 89 1.90 2.76 9.09
CA LEU A 89 1.47 2.64 10.48
C LEU A 89 -0.04 2.87 10.52
N ARG A 90 -0.80 1.88 10.99
CA ARG A 90 -2.25 2.01 11.18
C ARG A 90 -2.55 2.08 12.66
N VAL A 91 -3.35 3.07 13.03
CA VAL A 91 -3.83 3.26 14.39
C VAL A 91 -5.35 3.13 14.37
N HIS A 92 -5.87 2.18 15.13
CA HIS A 92 -7.29 2.15 15.48
C HIS A 92 -7.49 3.13 16.62
N ILE A 93 -8.41 4.08 16.47
CA ILE A 93 -8.77 5.07 17.52
C ILE A 93 -10.18 4.73 18.00
#